data_AF-A0A6I9PUN6-F1
#
_entry.id   AF-A0A6I9PUN6-F1
#
_cell.length_a   1.000
_cell.length_b   1.000
_cell.length_c   1.000
_cell.angle_alpha   90.00
_cell.angle_beta   90.00
_cell.angle_gamma   90.00
#
_symmetry.space_group_name_H-M   'P 1'
#
loop_
_entity.id
_entity.type
_entity.pdbx_description
1 polymer ?
#
loop_
_entity_poly.entity_id
_entity_poly.type
_entity_poly.pdbx_seq_one_letter_code
_entity_poly.pdbx_strand_id
1 'polypeptide(L)'
;MTPSSFLSSIALCMIASNATPIILPHTEPPLIRDHPFVVIWNAPTDKCQELEIPLDTAVFQAVTTPNPVPGQFLTIFYENRLGLYPKVDIVKRKQYKGGVPQNGNLTEHLLKAKRQIDRSISEDNSPGLAVIDWESWRPLWDQNWGSKIIYKTLSINKAMQIAPFLSSDKIAEVAKKQFQLAGHRFMEETISLGIMERPSRSWGFYLLPDCFNYDWQKKDYTGKCSKKVQNQNDQLMWLWKASTALFPSVYLHLSMRNSPKAALFVRNRVLEALRVAALPKRSYTVPIYVYSRPLYRDQTEIFQSKDD
;
A
#
# COMPACT_ATOMS: atom_id res chain seq x y z
N MET A 1 -48.37 -53.15 -39.82
CA MET A 1 -47.07 -52.46 -39.90
C MET A 1 -47.07 -51.35 -38.87
N THR A 2 -46.37 -51.56 -37.75
CA THR A 2 -46.24 -50.60 -36.64
C THR A 2 -44.75 -50.38 -36.41
N PRO A 3 -44.21 -49.16 -36.54
CA PRO A 3 -42.84 -48.89 -36.14
C PRO A 3 -42.79 -48.47 -34.66
N SER A 4 -41.92 -49.13 -33.91
CA SER A 4 -41.59 -48.81 -32.52
C SER A 4 -40.58 -47.65 -32.50
N SER A 5 -40.87 -46.56 -31.79
CA SER A 5 -39.93 -45.48 -31.52
C SER A 5 -39.19 -45.73 -30.20
N PHE A 6 -37.89 -45.98 -30.30
CA PHE A 6 -36.97 -45.96 -29.14
C PHE A 6 -36.68 -44.51 -28.77
N LEU A 7 -37.14 -44.07 -27.60
CA LEU A 7 -36.75 -42.79 -26.99
C LEU A 7 -35.56 -43.03 -26.03
N SER A 8 -34.37 -42.63 -26.47
CA SER A 8 -33.16 -42.59 -25.63
C SER A 8 -33.28 -41.44 -24.63
N SER A 9 -33.22 -41.76 -23.33
CA SER A 9 -33.22 -40.78 -22.24
C SER A 9 -31.77 -40.41 -21.90
N ILE A 10 -31.35 -39.18 -22.22
CA ILE A 10 -30.08 -38.62 -21.77
C ILE A 10 -30.32 -37.91 -20.44
N ALA A 11 -29.86 -38.51 -19.34
CA ALA A 11 -29.85 -37.87 -18.03
C ALA A 11 -28.71 -36.84 -17.98
N LEU A 12 -29.06 -35.55 -18.00
CA LEU A 12 -28.12 -34.46 -17.83
C LEU A 12 -27.83 -34.28 -16.32
N CYS A 13 -26.67 -34.75 -15.87
CA CYS A 13 -26.23 -34.58 -14.48
C CYS A 13 -25.72 -33.14 -14.28
N MET A 14 -26.58 -32.25 -13.78
CA MET A 14 -26.20 -30.88 -13.40
C MET A 14 -25.41 -30.93 -12.08
N ILE A 15 -24.08 -30.93 -12.18
CA ILE A 15 -23.21 -30.70 -11.02
C ILE A 15 -23.34 -29.22 -10.63
N ALA A 16 -24.25 -28.93 -9.69
CA ALA A 16 -24.33 -27.62 -9.06
C ALA A 16 -23.05 -27.38 -8.24
N SER A 17 -22.18 -26.52 -8.75
CA SER A 17 -21.05 -25.98 -7.98
C SER A 17 -21.60 -25.11 -6.86
N ASN A 18 -21.57 -25.62 -5.62
CA ASN A 18 -21.88 -24.87 -4.41
C ASN A 18 -20.72 -23.91 -4.06
N ALA A 19 -20.37 -23.01 -4.98
CA ALA A 19 -19.56 -21.86 -4.66
C ALA A 19 -20.48 -20.79 -4.08
N THR A 20 -20.67 -20.77 -2.77
CA THR A 20 -21.28 -19.62 -2.08
C THR A 20 -20.50 -18.37 -2.46
N PRO A 21 -21.12 -17.35 -3.10
CA PRO A 21 -20.43 -16.12 -3.40
C PRO A 21 -19.94 -15.52 -2.08
N ILE A 22 -18.64 -15.24 -1.99
CA ILE A 22 -18.09 -14.47 -0.87
C ILE A 22 -18.70 -13.07 -1.01
N ILE A 23 -19.80 -12.83 -0.30
CA ILE A 23 -20.36 -11.49 -0.16
C ILE A 23 -19.35 -10.71 0.68
N LEU A 24 -18.55 -9.87 0.01
CA LEU A 24 -17.66 -8.94 0.70
C LEU A 24 -18.53 -7.99 1.55
N PRO A 25 -18.11 -7.66 2.78
CA PRO A 25 -18.82 -6.67 3.56
C PRO A 25 -18.86 -5.35 2.81
N HIS A 26 -19.91 -4.56 3.04
CA HIS A 26 -20.00 -3.21 2.50
C HIS A 26 -18.78 -2.38 2.95
N THR A 27 -18.28 -1.52 2.08
CA THR A 27 -17.29 -0.51 2.47
C THR A 27 -17.95 0.51 3.41
N GLU A 28 -17.17 1.13 4.29
CA GLU A 28 -17.66 2.26 5.09
C GLU A 28 -18.27 3.36 4.20
N PRO A 29 -19.17 4.19 4.77
CA PRO A 29 -19.82 5.26 4.01
C PRO A 29 -18.81 6.17 3.29
N PRO A 30 -19.15 6.70 2.11
CA PRO A 30 -18.22 7.53 1.34
C PRO A 30 -17.70 8.74 2.15
N LEU A 31 -16.39 8.97 2.07
CA LEU A 31 -15.73 10.10 2.75
C LEU A 31 -16.27 11.46 2.30
N ILE A 32 -16.66 11.56 1.03
CA ILE A 32 -17.32 12.74 0.45
C ILE A 32 -18.78 12.36 0.23
N ARG A 33 -19.68 13.11 0.88
CA ARG A 33 -21.12 12.87 0.85
C ARG A 33 -21.61 12.75 -0.60
N ASP A 34 -22.45 11.74 -0.86
CA ASP A 34 -23.07 11.45 -2.15
C ASP A 34 -22.09 11.09 -3.29
N HIS A 35 -20.80 10.89 -2.99
CA HIS A 35 -19.77 10.51 -3.96
C HIS A 35 -19.14 9.15 -3.60
N PRO A 36 -19.74 8.01 -4.03
CA PRO A 36 -19.21 6.67 -3.72
C PRO A 36 -17.89 6.36 -4.43
N PHE A 37 -17.56 7.12 -5.49
CA PHE A 37 -16.28 7.09 -6.19
C PHE A 37 -15.76 8.52 -6.28
N VAL A 38 -14.52 8.74 -5.85
CA VAL A 38 -13.89 10.06 -5.84
C VAL A 38 -12.54 10.01 -6.53
N VAL A 39 -12.20 11.09 -7.23
CA VAL A 39 -10.90 11.31 -7.81
C VAL A 39 -10.30 12.54 -7.15
N ILE A 40 -9.11 12.36 -6.59
CA ILE A 40 -8.41 13.39 -5.81
C ILE A 40 -7.15 13.76 -6.58
N TRP A 41 -6.99 15.04 -6.88
CA TRP A 41 -5.77 15.56 -7.46
C TRP A 41 -4.72 15.71 -6.37
N ASN A 42 -3.59 15.00 -6.51
CA ASN A 42 -2.44 15.14 -5.62
C ASN A 42 -1.14 15.24 -6.42
N ALA A 43 -1.04 16.25 -7.27
CA ALA A 43 0.14 16.56 -8.08
C ALA A 43 0.63 17.99 -7.79
N PRO A 44 1.94 18.28 -7.95
CA PRO A 44 2.46 19.64 -7.78
C PRO A 44 1.77 20.63 -8.73
N THR A 45 1.27 21.73 -8.17
CA THR A 45 0.62 22.82 -8.93
C THR A 45 1.36 24.15 -8.80
N ASP A 46 2.36 24.21 -7.93
CA ASP A 46 3.16 25.40 -7.60
C ASP A 46 3.80 26.01 -8.84
N LYS A 47 4.45 25.19 -9.69
CA LYS A 47 5.10 25.71 -10.89
C LYS A 47 4.10 26.25 -11.92
N CYS A 48 2.94 25.63 -12.05
CA CYS A 48 1.89 26.15 -12.93
C CYS A 48 1.31 27.47 -12.42
N GLN A 49 1.15 27.62 -11.10
CA GLN A 49 0.73 28.87 -10.47
C GLN A 49 1.76 29.99 -10.70
N GLU A 50 3.05 29.72 -10.49
CA GLU A 50 4.13 30.68 -10.76
C GLU A 50 4.19 31.14 -12.21
N LEU A 51 3.89 30.23 -13.15
CA LEU A 51 3.90 30.50 -14.59
C LEU A 51 2.56 30.99 -15.13
N GLU A 52 1.56 31.22 -14.27
CA GLU A 52 0.21 31.62 -14.64
C GLU A 52 -0.45 30.66 -15.66
N ILE A 53 -0.11 29.37 -15.61
CA ILE A 53 -0.70 28.34 -16.45
C ILE A 53 -1.98 27.84 -15.79
N PRO A 54 -3.17 28.07 -16.39
CA PRO A 54 -4.43 27.60 -15.82
C PRO A 54 -4.50 26.07 -15.88
N LEU A 55 -4.90 25.44 -14.77
CA LEU A 55 -5.20 24.02 -14.70
C LEU A 55 -6.69 23.82 -14.42
N ASP A 56 -7.41 23.20 -15.36
CA ASP A 56 -8.78 22.77 -15.11
C ASP A 56 -8.77 21.52 -14.22
N THR A 57 -9.22 21.71 -12.98
CA THR A 57 -9.29 20.66 -11.95
C THR A 57 -10.72 20.45 -11.46
N ALA A 58 -11.73 20.98 -12.17
CA ALA A 58 -13.12 20.95 -11.73
C ALA A 58 -13.70 19.53 -11.59
N VAL A 59 -13.11 18.55 -12.28
CA VAL A 59 -13.51 17.14 -12.23
C VAL A 59 -13.10 16.43 -10.94
N PHE A 60 -12.14 16.98 -10.18
CA PHE A 60 -11.62 16.38 -8.95
C PHE A 60 -12.42 16.86 -7.74
N GLN A 61 -12.80 15.94 -6.86
CA GLN A 61 -13.55 16.29 -5.64
C GLN A 61 -12.67 16.97 -4.58
N ALA A 62 -11.35 16.83 -4.70
CA ALA A 62 -10.39 17.57 -3.89
C ALA A 62 -9.10 17.80 -4.68
N VAL A 63 -8.49 18.97 -4.48
CA VAL A 63 -7.23 19.37 -5.11
C VAL A 63 -6.19 19.65 -4.03
N THR A 64 -5.10 18.90 -4.07
CA THR A 64 -4.01 18.95 -3.09
C THR A 64 -2.66 18.88 -3.81
N THR A 65 -1.58 19.21 -3.08
CA THR A 65 -0.22 19.03 -3.58
C THR A 65 0.58 18.09 -2.65
N PRO A 66 1.57 17.34 -3.16
CA PRO A 66 2.49 16.60 -2.32
C PRO A 66 3.37 17.50 -1.42
N ASN A 67 3.44 18.80 -1.68
CA ASN A 67 4.19 19.77 -0.87
C ASN A 67 3.68 19.80 0.59
N PRO A 68 4.53 20.19 1.57
CA PRO A 68 4.16 20.20 2.98
C PRO A 68 3.26 21.39 3.35
N VAL A 69 2.12 21.52 2.68
CA VAL A 69 1.11 22.55 2.95
C VAL A 69 0.15 22.04 4.02
N PRO A 70 -0.05 22.76 5.14
CA PRO A 70 -1.00 22.36 6.17
C PRO A 70 -2.46 22.37 5.70
N GLY A 71 -3.29 21.54 6.32
CA GLY A 71 -4.76 21.64 6.20
C GLY A 71 -5.35 21.13 4.88
N GLN A 72 -4.56 20.46 4.04
CA GLN A 72 -5.07 19.86 2.81
C GLN A 72 -6.03 18.70 3.08
N PHE A 73 -6.93 18.43 2.14
CA PHE A 73 -7.81 17.27 2.18
C PHE A 73 -7.01 15.95 2.28
N LEU A 74 -5.98 15.81 1.46
CA LEU A 74 -5.00 14.72 1.46
C LEU A 74 -3.65 15.27 1.93
N THR A 75 -3.17 14.74 3.05
CA THR A 75 -1.83 14.99 3.56
C THR A 75 -0.96 13.76 3.36
N ILE A 76 0.09 13.88 2.56
CA ILE A 76 1.09 12.82 2.39
C ILE A 76 2.34 13.09 3.22
N PHE A 77 2.75 12.11 4.01
CA PHE A 77 3.90 12.14 4.88
C PHE A 77 5.04 11.30 4.30
N TYR A 78 5.94 11.94 3.56
CA TYR A 78 7.19 11.30 3.14
C TYR A 78 8.06 10.91 4.34
N GLU A 79 9.02 10.01 4.11
CA GLU A 79 9.93 9.46 5.13
C GLU A 79 10.62 10.47 6.06
N ASN A 80 10.83 11.71 5.63
CA ASN A 80 11.43 12.79 6.43
C ASN A 80 10.39 13.73 7.09
N ARG A 81 9.10 13.52 6.82
CA ARG A 81 7.97 14.36 7.27
C ARG A 81 7.13 13.73 8.37
N LEU A 82 7.40 12.49 8.79
CA LEU A 82 6.70 11.85 9.90
C LEU A 82 7.64 11.03 10.78
N GLY A 83 7.93 11.58 11.96
CA GLY A 83 8.77 10.98 12.97
C GLY A 83 10.24 10.88 12.57
N LEU A 84 10.93 9.98 13.25
CA LEU A 84 12.33 9.64 13.04
C LEU A 84 12.43 8.24 12.42
N TYR A 85 11.96 8.09 11.19
CA TYR A 85 11.92 6.81 10.50
C TYR A 85 13.35 6.24 10.26
N PRO A 86 13.70 5.07 10.83
CA PRO A 86 14.99 4.43 10.61
C PRO A 86 15.13 4.00 9.15
N LYS A 87 16.19 4.44 8.48
CA LYS A 87 16.41 4.13 7.06
C LYS A 87 17.85 4.21 6.62
N VAL A 88 18.11 3.64 5.46
CA VAL A 88 19.42 3.67 4.79
C VAL A 88 19.27 4.35 3.43
N ASP A 89 20.10 5.37 3.21
CA ASP A 89 20.33 5.95 1.90
C ASP A 89 21.54 5.22 1.27
N ILE A 90 21.24 4.32 0.34
CA ILE A 90 22.24 3.45 -0.31
C ILE A 90 23.17 4.27 -1.21
N VAL A 91 22.64 5.31 -1.86
CA VAL A 91 23.41 6.18 -2.77
C VAL A 91 24.43 6.99 -1.98
N LYS A 92 24.00 7.61 -0.88
CA LYS A 92 24.88 8.39 0.01
C LYS A 92 25.64 7.54 1.03
N ARG A 93 25.43 6.22 1.02
CA ARG A 93 25.98 5.24 1.98
C ARG A 93 25.78 5.68 3.44
N LYS A 94 24.61 6.24 3.76
CA LYS A 94 24.33 6.83 5.07
C LYS A 94 23.16 6.13 5.76
N GLN A 95 23.35 5.82 7.05
CA GLN A 95 22.29 5.33 7.92
C GLN A 95 21.67 6.50 8.69
N TYR A 96 20.34 6.52 8.78
CA TYR A 96 19.58 7.50 9.54
C TYR A 96 18.83 6.80 10.67
N LYS A 97 18.89 7.39 11.87
CA LYS A 97 18.08 6.97 13.03
C LYS A 97 18.23 5.46 13.34
N GLY A 98 19.46 4.97 13.27
CA GLY A 98 19.80 3.57 13.53
C GLY A 98 19.83 2.67 12.29
N GLY A 99 19.39 3.16 11.13
CA GLY A 99 19.43 2.44 9.83
C GLY A 99 18.34 1.37 9.68
N VAL A 100 18.16 0.54 10.70
CA VAL A 100 17.16 -0.53 10.79
C VAL A 100 16.20 -0.27 11.97
N PRO A 101 14.95 -0.78 11.93
CA PRO A 101 13.94 -0.50 12.95
C PRO A 101 14.37 -0.84 14.37
N GLN A 102 15.03 -2.00 14.58
CA GLN A 102 15.45 -2.45 15.91
C GLN A 102 16.57 -1.62 16.55
N ASN A 103 17.18 -0.70 15.79
CA ASN A 103 18.14 0.28 16.31
C ASN A 103 17.52 1.68 16.50
N GLY A 104 16.27 1.88 16.11
CA GLY A 104 15.59 3.16 16.20
C GLY A 104 15.05 3.42 17.60
N ASN A 105 15.03 4.70 18.01
CA ASN A 105 14.35 5.12 19.23
C ASN A 105 12.88 5.44 18.93
N LEU A 106 11.99 4.50 19.26
CA LEU A 106 10.56 4.62 18.97
C LEU A 106 9.89 5.76 19.75
N THR A 107 10.27 5.99 21.00
CA THR A 107 9.73 7.10 21.79
C THR A 107 10.06 8.45 21.18
N GLU A 108 11.33 8.67 20.80
CA GLU A 108 11.75 9.91 20.13
C GLU A 108 11.07 10.07 18.76
N HIS A 109 10.90 8.95 18.04
CA HIS A 109 10.17 8.91 16.77
C HIS A 109 8.73 9.42 16.95
N LEU A 110 7.97 8.87 17.89
CA LEU A 110 6.57 9.22 18.11
C LEU A 110 6.40 10.66 18.61
N LEU A 111 7.29 11.13 19.50
CA LEU A 111 7.30 12.53 19.96
C LEU A 111 7.53 13.53 18.83
N LYS A 112 8.34 13.17 17.83
CA LYS A 112 8.52 13.99 16.63
C LYS A 112 7.34 13.85 15.67
N ALA A 113 6.81 12.65 15.50
CA ALA A 113 5.67 12.37 14.64
C ALA A 113 4.45 13.17 15.07
N LYS A 114 4.09 13.17 16.37
CA LYS A 114 2.98 13.98 16.93
C LYS A 114 3.12 15.46 16.55
N ARG A 115 4.29 16.06 16.78
CA ARG A 115 4.56 17.47 16.43
C ARG A 115 4.45 17.75 14.92
N GLN A 116 4.75 16.77 14.07
CA GLN A 116 4.61 16.92 12.61
C GLN A 116 3.16 16.76 12.17
N ILE A 117 2.41 15.83 12.77
CA ILE A 117 0.97 15.69 12.59
C ILE A 117 0.28 17.01 12.97
N ASP A 118 0.65 17.60 14.11
CA ASP A 118 0.11 18.89 14.59
C ASP A 118 0.32 20.05 13.61
N ARG A 119 1.44 20.05 12.90
CA ARG A 119 1.76 21.09 11.92
C ARG A 119 1.09 20.86 10.57
N SER A 120 1.01 19.60 10.12
CA SER A 120 0.48 19.27 8.80
C SER A 120 -1.05 19.22 8.79
N ILE A 121 -1.67 18.82 9.89
CA ILE A 121 -3.11 18.72 10.05
C ILE A 121 -3.46 19.53 11.29
N SER A 122 -3.55 20.85 11.14
CA SER A 122 -3.79 21.77 12.27
C SER A 122 -5.20 21.65 12.83
N GLU A 123 -6.18 21.30 11.99
CA GLU A 123 -7.58 21.11 12.36
C GLU A 123 -8.07 19.73 11.91
N ASP A 124 -8.88 19.10 12.77
CA ASP A 124 -9.46 17.77 12.53
C ASP A 124 -10.99 17.77 12.47
N ASN A 125 -11.54 18.90 12.03
CA ASN A 125 -12.99 19.13 11.99
C ASN A 125 -13.63 18.61 10.69
N SER A 126 -12.82 18.18 9.72
CA SER A 126 -13.29 17.74 8.41
C SER A 126 -12.66 16.40 7.99
N PRO A 127 -13.43 15.55 7.27
CA PRO A 127 -12.90 14.32 6.71
C PRO A 127 -11.75 14.58 5.73
N GLY A 128 -10.81 13.64 5.67
CA GLY A 128 -9.73 13.67 4.68
C GLY A 128 -8.82 12.47 4.77
N LEU A 129 -7.74 12.49 4.00
CA LEU A 129 -6.80 11.38 3.86
C LEU A 129 -5.44 11.73 4.46
N ALA A 130 -4.85 10.77 5.15
CA ALA A 130 -3.50 10.89 5.70
C ALA A 130 -2.67 9.67 5.27
N VAL A 131 -1.71 9.91 4.38
CA VAL A 131 -0.95 8.85 3.70
C VAL A 131 0.47 8.83 4.21
N ILE A 132 0.91 7.71 4.79
CA ILE A 132 2.29 7.52 5.24
C ILE A 132 3.09 6.88 4.10
N ASP A 133 4.05 7.61 3.56
CA ASP A 133 4.87 7.17 2.44
C ASP A 133 6.27 6.77 2.91
N TRP A 134 6.34 5.53 3.41
CA TRP A 134 7.55 4.89 3.92
C TRP A 134 7.93 3.71 3.02
N GLU A 135 8.92 3.93 2.18
CA GLU A 135 9.29 2.93 1.16
C GLU A 135 10.63 2.27 1.45
N SER A 136 11.45 2.75 2.39
CA SER A 136 12.83 2.28 2.61
C SER A 136 12.92 0.78 2.87
N TRP A 137 12.13 0.23 3.79
CA TRP A 137 12.08 -1.19 4.13
C TRP A 137 10.64 -1.72 4.22
N ARG A 138 10.47 -3.04 4.13
CA ARG A 138 9.17 -3.72 4.25
C ARG A 138 9.08 -4.44 5.60
N PRO A 139 7.92 -4.48 6.27
CA PRO A 139 7.81 -5.06 7.62
C PRO A 139 8.10 -6.56 7.67
N LEU A 140 7.91 -7.29 6.55
CA LEU A 140 8.26 -8.70 6.46
C LEU A 140 9.68 -8.89 5.95
N TRP A 141 10.49 -9.64 6.71
CA TRP A 141 11.88 -9.95 6.39
C TRP A 141 12.02 -10.47 4.96
N ASP A 142 11.21 -11.46 4.58
CA ASP A 142 11.33 -12.14 3.29
C ASP A 142 10.99 -11.25 2.09
N GLN A 143 10.32 -10.11 2.31
CA GLN A 143 10.03 -9.12 1.27
C GLN A 143 11.16 -8.10 1.08
N ASN A 144 12.17 -8.05 1.94
CA ASN A 144 13.31 -7.14 1.80
C ASN A 144 14.37 -7.70 0.83
N TRP A 145 13.99 -7.83 -0.43
CA TRP A 145 14.86 -8.23 -1.56
C TRP A 145 15.31 -7.02 -2.39
N GLY A 146 16.16 -7.26 -3.40
CA GLY A 146 16.68 -6.21 -4.28
C GLY A 146 17.54 -5.22 -3.50
N SER A 147 17.34 -3.91 -3.73
CA SER A 147 18.05 -2.87 -2.98
C SER A 147 17.79 -2.91 -1.47
N LYS A 148 16.69 -3.54 -1.02
CA LYS A 148 16.35 -3.66 0.41
C LYS A 148 17.12 -4.76 1.13
N ILE A 149 17.98 -5.51 0.45
CA ILE A 149 18.79 -6.56 1.10
C ILE A 149 19.72 -5.99 2.18
N ILE A 150 20.10 -4.71 2.07
CA ILE A 150 20.92 -4.01 3.06
C ILE A 150 20.32 -4.06 4.47
N TYR A 151 18.98 -4.03 4.60
CA TYR A 151 18.32 -4.12 5.90
C TYR A 151 18.52 -5.49 6.55
N LYS A 152 18.60 -6.56 5.75
CA LYS A 152 18.94 -7.90 6.23
C LYS A 152 20.39 -7.96 6.69
N THR A 153 21.31 -7.45 5.87
CA THR A 153 22.75 -7.43 6.17
C THR A 153 23.05 -6.68 7.46
N LEU A 154 22.50 -5.47 7.63
CA LEU A 154 22.70 -4.67 8.85
C LEU A 154 22.09 -5.35 10.08
N SER A 155 20.93 -5.98 9.93
CA SER A 155 20.28 -6.71 11.02
C SER A 155 21.09 -7.93 11.46
N ILE A 156 21.63 -8.70 10.51
CA ILE A 156 22.50 -9.85 10.78
C ILE A 156 23.78 -9.40 11.47
N ASN A 157 24.47 -8.38 10.94
CA ASN A 157 25.69 -7.85 11.55
C ASN A 157 25.46 -7.39 13.00
N LYS A 158 24.30 -6.77 13.27
CA LYS A 158 23.94 -6.39 14.63
C LYS A 158 23.70 -7.61 15.53
N ALA A 159 23.00 -8.63 15.05
CA ALA A 159 22.78 -9.87 15.79
C ALA A 159 24.11 -10.59 16.09
N MET A 160 25.05 -10.61 15.12
CA MET A 160 26.40 -11.16 15.31
C MET A 160 27.16 -10.44 16.43
N GLN A 161 27.07 -9.11 16.50
CA GLN A 161 27.74 -8.32 17.55
C GLN A 161 27.17 -8.59 18.95
N ILE A 162 25.87 -8.88 19.06
CA ILE A 162 25.20 -9.12 20.34
C ILE A 162 25.43 -10.56 20.82
N ALA A 163 25.46 -11.52 19.90
CA ALA A 163 25.53 -12.95 20.21
C ALA A 163 26.56 -13.66 19.32
N PRO A 164 27.87 -13.34 19.45
CA PRO A 164 28.91 -13.81 18.53
C PRO A 164 29.15 -15.33 18.60
N PHE A 165 28.70 -15.98 19.67
CA PHE A 165 28.88 -17.43 19.90
C PHE A 165 27.78 -18.29 19.27
N LEU A 166 26.73 -17.69 18.70
CA LEU A 166 25.66 -18.43 18.04
C LEU A 166 26.08 -18.89 16.65
N SER A 167 25.47 -19.97 16.16
CA SER A 167 25.63 -20.37 14.76
C SER A 167 25.02 -19.34 13.81
N SER A 168 25.51 -19.30 12.57
CA SER A 168 25.00 -18.39 11.53
C SER A 168 23.48 -18.48 11.34
N ASP A 169 22.90 -19.68 11.42
CA ASP A 169 21.45 -19.87 11.31
C ASP A 169 20.70 -19.23 12.48
N LYS A 170 21.21 -19.39 13.70
CA LYS A 170 20.63 -18.76 14.89
C LYS A 170 20.76 -17.25 14.88
N ILE A 171 21.87 -16.73 14.35
CA ILE A 171 22.05 -15.29 14.14
C ILE A 171 21.02 -14.76 13.13
N ALA A 172 20.80 -15.46 12.03
CA ALA A 172 19.81 -15.07 11.02
C ALA A 172 18.37 -15.11 11.59
N GLU A 173 18.03 -16.12 12.40
CA GLU A 173 16.75 -16.21 13.11
C GLU A 173 16.54 -15.02 14.07
N VAL A 174 17.56 -14.69 14.87
CA VAL A 174 17.52 -13.55 15.81
C VAL A 174 17.35 -12.24 15.05
N ALA A 175 18.12 -12.02 13.98
CA ALA A 175 18.04 -10.83 13.15
C ALA A 175 16.64 -10.68 12.52
N LYS A 176 16.08 -11.76 11.97
CA LYS A 176 14.72 -11.78 11.42
C LYS A 176 13.68 -11.40 12.49
N LYS A 177 13.75 -12.02 13.67
CA LYS A 177 12.80 -11.76 14.76
C LYS A 177 12.86 -10.31 15.23
N GLN A 178 14.05 -9.78 15.48
CA GLN A 178 14.24 -8.40 15.94
C GLN A 178 13.78 -7.38 14.90
N PHE A 179 14.16 -7.58 13.64
CA PHE A 179 13.77 -6.69 12.55
C PHE A 179 12.26 -6.62 12.38
N GLN A 180 11.57 -7.76 12.29
CA GLN A 180 10.11 -7.77 12.09
C GLN A 180 9.37 -7.23 13.31
N LEU A 181 9.81 -7.56 14.53
CA LEU A 181 9.18 -7.05 15.75
C LEU A 181 9.28 -5.53 15.82
N ALA A 182 10.47 -4.98 15.58
CA ALA A 182 10.66 -3.54 15.60
C ALA A 182 9.96 -2.84 14.42
N GLY A 183 10.02 -3.42 13.21
CA GLY A 183 9.33 -2.89 12.03
C GLY A 183 7.81 -2.84 12.22
N HIS A 184 7.23 -3.89 12.80
CA HIS A 184 5.83 -3.92 13.21
C HIS A 184 5.51 -2.77 14.15
N ARG A 185 6.24 -2.65 15.28
CA ARG A 185 5.99 -1.59 16.27
C ARG A 185 6.11 -0.18 15.69
N PHE A 186 7.14 0.08 14.88
CA PHE A 186 7.32 1.39 14.24
C PHE A 186 6.16 1.77 13.32
N MET A 187 5.60 0.81 12.58
CA MET A 187 4.48 1.10 11.68
C MET A 187 3.16 1.21 12.45
N GLU A 188 2.87 0.25 13.33
CA GLU A 188 1.61 0.18 14.09
C GLU A 188 1.46 1.33 15.08
N GLU A 189 2.50 1.63 15.88
CA GLU A 189 2.42 2.70 16.88
C GLU A 189 2.31 4.08 16.20
N THR A 190 2.94 4.28 15.04
CA THR A 190 2.89 5.55 14.31
C THR A 190 1.53 5.79 13.64
N ILE A 191 0.95 4.78 12.98
CA ILE A 191 -0.40 4.96 12.40
C ILE A 191 -1.46 5.10 13.49
N SER A 192 -1.32 4.37 14.61
CA SER A 192 -2.23 4.48 15.76
C SER A 192 -2.16 5.86 16.40
N LEU A 193 -0.95 6.44 16.52
CA LEU A 193 -0.78 7.84 16.93
C LEU A 193 -1.50 8.78 15.96
N GLY A 194 -1.32 8.61 14.65
CA GLY A 194 -2.02 9.42 13.65
C GLY A 194 -3.54 9.39 13.80
N ILE A 195 -4.11 8.19 13.96
CA ILE A 195 -5.56 7.99 14.13
C ILE A 195 -6.07 8.60 15.45
N MET A 196 -5.32 8.43 16.55
CA MET A 196 -5.69 9.01 17.84
C MET A 196 -5.70 10.54 17.80
N GLU A 197 -4.70 11.12 17.15
CA GLU A 197 -4.52 12.56 17.06
C GLU A 197 -5.50 13.19 16.05
N ARG A 198 -5.78 12.49 14.94
CA ARG A 198 -6.61 12.96 13.83
C ARG A 198 -7.66 11.90 13.42
N PRO A 199 -8.64 11.60 14.29
CA PRO A 199 -9.66 10.58 14.04
C PRO A 199 -10.57 10.88 12.85
N SER A 200 -10.72 12.14 12.43
CA SER A 200 -11.50 12.48 11.24
C SER A 200 -10.76 12.16 9.93
N ARG A 201 -9.49 11.73 9.98
CA ARG A 201 -8.71 11.36 8.80
C ARG A 201 -8.67 9.85 8.61
N SER A 202 -8.77 9.41 7.35
CA SER A 202 -8.51 8.04 6.97
C SER A 202 -7.01 7.84 6.72
N TRP A 203 -6.38 7.02 7.56
CA TRP A 203 -4.96 6.76 7.64
C TRP A 203 -4.59 5.43 6.99
N GLY A 204 -3.44 5.43 6.31
CA GLY A 204 -2.87 4.22 5.73
C GLY A 204 -1.48 4.47 5.14
N PHE A 205 -0.82 3.39 4.75
CA PHE A 205 0.49 3.44 4.14
C PHE A 205 0.36 3.41 2.61
N TYR A 206 1.06 4.32 1.94
CA TYR A 206 1.24 4.25 0.49
C TYR A 206 1.82 2.89 0.08
N LEU A 207 1.48 2.45 -1.13
CA LEU A 207 1.86 1.20 -1.76
C LEU A 207 1.20 -0.06 -1.19
N LEU A 208 0.59 -0.03 0.00
CA LEU A 208 0.10 -1.22 0.69
C LEU A 208 -1.42 -1.44 0.55
N PRO A 209 -1.86 -2.70 0.32
CA PRO A 209 -1.02 -3.88 0.07
C PRO A 209 -0.35 -3.85 -1.31
N ASP A 210 0.80 -4.51 -1.42
CA ASP A 210 1.43 -4.78 -2.71
C ASP A 210 1.11 -6.22 -3.16
N CYS A 211 0.81 -6.37 -4.45
CA CYS A 211 0.54 -7.64 -5.12
C CYS A 211 1.81 -8.30 -5.68
N PHE A 212 2.88 -7.51 -5.85
CA PHE A 212 4.14 -7.92 -6.50
C PHE A 212 3.97 -8.61 -7.86
N ASN A 213 2.90 -8.29 -8.59
CA ASN A 213 2.60 -8.79 -9.94
C ASN A 213 3.41 -8.04 -11.01
N TYR A 214 4.72 -7.93 -10.81
CA TYR A 214 5.63 -7.16 -11.66
C TYR A 214 6.22 -7.97 -12.83
N ASP A 215 5.80 -9.21 -13.00
CA ASP A 215 6.30 -10.16 -13.99
C ASP A 215 5.51 -10.15 -15.31
N TRP A 216 5.01 -8.97 -15.70
CA TRP A 216 4.20 -8.76 -16.92
C TRP A 216 4.91 -9.13 -18.23
N GLN A 217 6.23 -9.35 -18.22
CA GLN A 217 6.96 -9.83 -19.39
C GLN A 217 6.68 -11.30 -19.70
N LYS A 218 6.12 -12.08 -18.77
CA LYS A 218 5.74 -13.47 -19.00
C LYS A 218 4.62 -13.57 -20.04
N LYS A 219 4.64 -14.66 -20.82
CA LYS A 219 3.64 -14.94 -21.86
C LYS A 219 2.27 -15.27 -21.26
N ASP A 220 2.26 -16.00 -20.15
CA ASP A 220 1.09 -16.46 -19.38
C ASP A 220 0.71 -15.50 -18.24
N TYR A 221 1.08 -14.22 -18.35
CA TYR A 221 0.84 -13.23 -17.31
C TYR A 221 -0.67 -13.04 -17.05
N THR A 222 -1.11 -13.34 -15.82
CA THR A 222 -2.51 -13.21 -15.38
C THR A 222 -2.78 -11.97 -14.52
N GLY A 223 -1.71 -11.27 -14.12
CA GLY A 223 -1.75 -10.19 -13.13
C GLY A 223 -2.02 -10.62 -11.69
N LYS A 224 -2.37 -11.89 -11.43
CA LYS A 224 -2.75 -12.38 -10.09
C LYS A 224 -1.59 -12.28 -9.10
N CYS A 225 -1.88 -11.83 -7.88
CA CYS A 225 -0.95 -11.91 -6.77
C CYS A 225 -0.69 -13.38 -6.45
N SER A 226 0.57 -13.79 -6.35
CA SER A 226 0.92 -15.17 -6.03
C SER A 226 0.36 -15.59 -4.66
N LYS A 227 0.10 -16.90 -4.46
CA LYS A 227 -0.35 -17.39 -3.14
C LYS A 227 0.63 -17.08 -2.01
N LYS A 228 1.93 -17.07 -2.32
CA LYS A 228 2.99 -16.64 -1.40
C LYS A 228 2.78 -15.19 -0.96
N VAL A 229 2.51 -14.28 -1.90
CA VAL A 229 2.26 -12.86 -1.59
C VAL A 229 0.98 -12.69 -0.78
N GLN A 230 -0.10 -13.37 -1.16
CA GLN A 230 -1.36 -13.33 -0.38
C GLN A 230 -1.13 -13.80 1.06
N ASN A 231 -0.43 -14.92 1.27
CA ASN A 231 -0.10 -15.42 2.61
C ASN A 231 0.83 -14.47 3.39
N GLN A 232 1.68 -13.71 2.71
CA GLN A 232 2.50 -12.67 3.34
C GLN A 232 1.64 -11.47 3.73
N ASN A 233 0.73 -11.03 2.86
CA ASN A 233 -0.23 -10.00 3.20
C ASN A 233 -1.15 -10.44 4.36
N ASP A 234 -1.50 -11.72 4.46
CA ASP A 234 -2.26 -12.25 5.61
C ASP A 234 -1.48 -12.11 6.94
N GLN A 235 -0.15 -12.25 6.92
CA GLN A 235 0.71 -12.01 8.09
C GLN A 235 0.73 -10.54 8.55
N LEU A 236 0.32 -9.61 7.67
CA LEU A 236 0.17 -8.19 7.98
C LEU A 236 -1.22 -7.84 8.52
N MET A 237 -1.97 -8.82 9.05
CA MET A 237 -3.27 -8.59 9.69
C MET A 237 -3.27 -7.42 10.69
N TRP A 238 -2.19 -7.25 11.46
CA TRP A 238 -2.03 -6.14 12.40
C TRP A 238 -2.13 -4.78 11.68
N LEU A 239 -1.53 -4.66 10.50
CA LEU A 239 -1.55 -3.44 9.70
C LEU A 239 -2.95 -3.15 9.16
N TRP A 240 -3.63 -4.17 8.63
CA TRP A 240 -4.99 -4.01 8.12
C TRP A 240 -6.00 -3.68 9.22
N LYS A 241 -5.75 -4.18 10.44
CA LYS A 241 -6.53 -3.85 11.64
C LYS A 241 -6.24 -2.45 12.18
N ALA A 242 -5.05 -1.91 11.97
CA ALA A 242 -4.69 -0.56 12.40
C ALA A 242 -5.14 0.50 11.38
N SER A 243 -5.06 0.22 10.07
CA SER A 243 -5.44 1.17 9.03
C SER A 243 -6.94 1.50 9.00
N THR A 244 -7.24 2.73 8.59
CA THR A 244 -8.59 3.22 8.29
C THR A 244 -8.80 3.54 6.80
N ALA A 245 -7.76 3.41 5.96
CA ALA A 245 -7.84 3.34 4.50
C ALA A 245 -6.66 2.54 3.92
N LEU A 246 -6.80 2.04 2.69
CA LEU A 246 -5.71 1.38 1.95
C LEU A 246 -5.31 2.19 0.71
N PHE A 247 -4.00 2.23 0.42
CA PHE A 247 -3.42 3.08 -0.62
C PHE A 247 -2.53 2.29 -1.60
N PRO A 248 -3.05 1.27 -2.30
CA PRO A 248 -2.26 0.53 -3.29
C PRO A 248 -1.88 1.45 -4.46
N SER A 249 -0.63 1.37 -4.93
CA SER A 249 -0.20 2.03 -6.17
C SER A 249 -0.48 1.14 -7.38
N VAL A 250 -0.95 1.71 -8.49
CA VAL A 250 -1.20 0.99 -9.76
C VAL A 250 -0.45 1.62 -10.94
N TYR A 251 0.70 2.25 -10.67
CA TYR A 251 1.50 2.92 -11.71
C TYR A 251 1.91 1.94 -12.82
N LEU A 252 1.44 2.22 -14.05
CA LEU A 252 1.68 1.37 -15.22
C LEU A 252 3.08 1.55 -15.78
N HIS A 253 3.81 0.47 -16.01
CA HIS A 253 5.08 0.52 -16.72
C HIS A 253 4.86 0.71 -18.24
N LEU A 254 5.75 1.46 -18.92
CA LEU A 254 5.62 1.78 -20.34
C LEU A 254 5.49 0.55 -21.25
N SER A 255 6.14 -0.56 -20.89
CA SER A 255 6.04 -1.81 -21.64
C SER A 255 4.64 -2.45 -21.62
N MET A 256 3.70 -1.94 -20.81
CA MET A 256 2.30 -2.37 -20.79
C MET A 256 1.39 -1.44 -21.59
N ARG A 257 1.94 -0.41 -22.24
CA ARG A 257 1.16 0.53 -23.07
C ARG A 257 0.27 -0.18 -24.08
N ASN A 258 -1.00 0.19 -24.10
CA ASN A 258 -2.05 -0.32 -24.96
C ASN A 258 -2.15 -1.86 -24.92
N SER A 259 -1.86 -2.45 -23.76
CA SER A 259 -1.84 -3.90 -23.57
C SER A 259 -2.92 -4.34 -22.60
N PRO A 260 -3.65 -5.44 -22.87
CA PRO A 260 -4.56 -6.04 -21.89
C PRO A 260 -3.89 -6.38 -20.55
N LYS A 261 -2.55 -6.49 -20.54
CA LYS A 261 -1.75 -6.69 -19.33
C LYS A 261 -1.87 -5.53 -18.33
N ALA A 262 -2.10 -4.29 -18.79
CA ALA A 262 -2.34 -3.14 -17.93
C ALA A 262 -3.60 -3.36 -17.08
N ALA A 263 -4.72 -3.72 -17.70
CA ALA A 263 -5.96 -4.05 -17.00
C ALA A 263 -5.79 -5.21 -16.00
N LEU A 264 -5.06 -6.27 -16.39
CA LEU A 264 -4.75 -7.39 -15.48
C LEU A 264 -3.88 -6.95 -14.29
N PHE A 265 -2.91 -6.08 -14.51
CA PHE A 265 -2.04 -5.54 -13.47
C PHE A 265 -2.85 -4.73 -12.44
N VAL A 266 -3.65 -3.75 -12.91
CA VAL A 266 -4.46 -2.88 -12.06
C VAL A 266 -5.51 -3.67 -11.31
N ARG A 267 -6.32 -4.48 -12.04
CA ARG A 267 -7.43 -5.24 -11.46
C ARG A 267 -6.99 -6.09 -10.27
N ASN A 268 -5.90 -6.83 -10.41
CA ASN A 268 -5.47 -7.75 -9.35
C ASN A 268 -4.88 -7.04 -8.13
N ARG A 269 -4.33 -5.83 -8.28
CA ARG A 269 -3.88 -5.00 -7.16
C ARG A 269 -5.06 -4.46 -6.37
N VAL A 270 -6.11 -4.01 -7.07
CA VAL A 270 -7.38 -3.60 -6.44
C VAL A 270 -8.07 -4.79 -5.77
N LEU A 271 -8.10 -5.97 -6.41
CA LEU A 271 -8.66 -7.18 -5.81
C LEU A 271 -7.91 -7.62 -4.54
N GLU A 272 -6.59 -7.48 -4.49
CA GLU A 272 -5.83 -7.78 -3.28
C GLU A 272 -6.11 -6.76 -2.16
N ALA A 273 -6.25 -5.49 -2.50
CA ALA A 273 -6.67 -4.46 -1.54
C ALA A 273 -8.07 -4.77 -0.96
N LEU A 274 -9.04 -5.12 -1.82
CA LEU A 274 -10.37 -5.56 -1.39
C LEU A 274 -10.30 -6.80 -0.49
N ARG A 275 -9.46 -7.77 -0.86
CA ARG A 275 -9.29 -9.01 -0.08
C ARG A 275 -8.73 -8.72 1.32
N VAL A 276 -7.65 -7.95 1.43
CA VAL A 276 -7.04 -7.67 2.75
C VAL A 276 -7.89 -6.74 3.59
N ALA A 277 -8.67 -5.83 2.99
CA ALA A 277 -9.62 -4.98 3.69
C ALA A 277 -10.74 -5.79 4.38
N ALA A 278 -11.10 -6.96 3.84
CA ALA A 278 -12.09 -7.86 4.42
C ALA A 278 -11.52 -8.82 5.49
N LEU A 279 -10.19 -9.01 5.54
CA LEU A 279 -9.55 -9.94 6.48
C LEU A 279 -9.84 -9.66 7.96
N PRO A 280 -9.90 -8.40 8.44
CA PRO A 280 -10.26 -8.09 9.82
C PRO A 280 -11.67 -8.53 10.24
N LYS A 281 -12.56 -8.90 9.30
CA LYS A 281 -13.96 -9.29 9.55
C LYS A 281 -14.77 -8.26 10.36
N ARG A 282 -14.54 -6.97 10.08
CA ARG A 282 -15.35 -5.86 10.59
C ARG A 282 -16.75 -5.89 9.93
N SER A 283 -17.70 -5.15 10.49
CA SER A 283 -19.03 -4.96 9.88
C SER A 283 -18.97 -4.24 8.52
N TYR A 284 -17.90 -3.49 8.29
CA TYR A 284 -17.59 -2.82 7.02
C TYR A 284 -16.10 -2.91 6.69
N THR A 285 -15.75 -2.83 5.40
CA THR A 285 -14.36 -2.73 4.95
C THR A 285 -13.89 -1.27 4.96
N VAL A 286 -12.57 -1.08 5.11
CA VAL A 286 -11.94 0.23 4.91
C VAL A 286 -11.94 0.59 3.41
N PRO A 287 -12.00 1.88 3.06
CA PRO A 287 -12.01 2.35 1.69
C PRO A 287 -10.63 2.19 1.08
N ILE A 288 -10.62 2.07 -0.25
CA ILE A 288 -9.42 1.86 -1.04
C ILE A 288 -9.25 3.06 -1.95
N TYR A 289 -8.16 3.80 -1.76
CA TYR A 289 -7.78 4.93 -2.59
C TYR A 289 -6.56 4.55 -3.41
N VAL A 290 -6.80 4.23 -4.68
CA VAL A 290 -5.76 3.75 -5.57
C VAL A 290 -4.88 4.92 -6.03
N TYR A 291 -3.57 4.82 -5.83
CA TYR A 291 -2.61 5.77 -6.38
C TYR A 291 -2.36 5.47 -7.86
N SER A 292 -2.80 6.39 -8.72
CA SER A 292 -2.50 6.40 -10.16
C SER A 292 -1.69 7.66 -10.53
N ARG A 293 -1.16 7.67 -11.75
CA ARG A 293 -0.42 8.82 -12.29
C ARG A 293 -0.68 8.92 -13.79
N PRO A 294 -0.65 10.11 -14.39
CA PRO A 294 -0.93 10.28 -15.81
C PRO A 294 0.24 9.85 -16.72
N LEU A 295 1.44 9.64 -16.19
CA LEU A 295 2.62 9.18 -16.94
C LEU A 295 2.87 7.68 -16.74
N TYR A 296 3.48 6.97 -17.68
CA TYR A 296 3.97 5.62 -17.37
C TYR A 296 5.09 5.66 -16.34
N ARG A 297 5.10 4.72 -15.40
CA ARG A 297 6.11 4.51 -14.35
C ARG A 297 7.53 4.77 -14.86
N ASP A 298 8.30 5.50 -14.05
CA ASP A 298 9.69 5.89 -14.30
C ASP A 298 9.91 6.75 -15.57
N GLN A 299 8.82 7.28 -16.17
CA GLN A 299 8.87 8.29 -17.25
C GLN A 299 8.52 9.68 -16.72
N THR A 300 9.12 10.71 -17.34
CA THR A 300 8.88 12.14 -17.07
C THR A 300 8.16 12.87 -18.20
N GLU A 301 8.12 12.28 -19.40
CA GLU A 301 7.58 12.93 -20.62
C GLU A 301 6.50 12.10 -21.32
N ILE A 302 6.36 10.82 -20.96
CA ILE A 302 5.45 9.90 -21.66
C ILE A 302 4.17 9.70 -20.85
N PHE A 303 3.11 10.37 -21.29
CA PHE A 303 1.75 10.19 -20.78
C PHE A 303 1.16 8.82 -21.16
N GLN A 304 0.30 8.31 -20.30
CA GLN A 304 -0.54 7.15 -20.59
C GLN A 304 -1.43 7.45 -21.80
N SER A 305 -1.77 6.41 -22.57
CA SER A 305 -2.68 6.59 -23.69
C SER A 305 -4.10 6.81 -23.17
N LYS A 306 -5.05 7.08 -24.05
CA LYS A 306 -6.47 7.09 -23.68
C LYS A 306 -6.99 5.68 -23.32
N ASP A 307 -6.35 4.63 -23.83
CA ASP A 307 -6.78 3.25 -23.63
C ASP A 307 -6.28 2.65 -22.31
N ASP A 308 -5.17 3.16 -21.78
CA ASP A 308 -4.55 2.73 -20.51
C ASP A 308 -5.07 3.53 -19.30
#